data_AF-A0A2V2CZA3-F1
#
_entry.id   AF-A0A2V2CZA3-F1
#
_cell.length_a   1.000
_cell.length_b   1.000
_cell.length_c   1.000
_cell.angle_alpha   90.00
_cell.angle_beta   90.00
_cell.angle_gamma   90.00
#
_symmetry.space_group_name_H-M   'P 1'
#
loop_
_entity.id
_entity.type
_entity.pdbx_description
1 polymer ?
#
loop_
_entity_poly.entity_id
_entity_poly.type
_entity_poly.pdbx_seq_one_letter_code
_entity_poly.pdbx_strand_id
1 'polypeptide(L)' 'MTLFRVRKEHNTPVIIKYPFWRMTYQNPGAVYACVNYGEAYAPREIGERSICINGDIGEVLKELK' A
#
# COMPACT_ATOMS: atom_id res chain seq x y z
N MET A 1 -11.16 6.88 -4.13
CA MET A 1 -10.88 6.61 -2.70
C MET A 1 -9.50 5.97 -2.62
N THR A 2 -8.52 6.62 -2.00
CA THR A 2 -7.14 6.08 -1.92
C THR A 2 -6.93 5.40 -0.58
N LEU A 3 -6.49 4.14 -0.61
CA LEU A 3 -6.21 3.34 0.58
C LEU A 3 -4.69 3.29 0.80
N PHE A 4 -4.23 4.04 1.80
CA PHE A 4 -2.81 4.22 2.09
C PHE A 4 -2.33 3.34 3.25
N ARG A 5 -1.27 2.58 3.02
CA ARG A 5 -0.65 1.71 4.03
C ARG A 5 0.84 2.02 4.22
N VAL A 6 1.22 2.23 5.46
CA VAL A 6 2.61 2.26 5.95
C VAL A 6 2.79 1.10 6.93
N ARG A 7 3.85 0.31 6.78
CA ARG A 7 4.10 -0.82 7.68
C ARG A 7 4.75 -0.32 8.97
N LYS A 8 4.33 -0.91 10.10
CA LYS A 8 5.11 -1.00 11.33
C LYS A 8 5.38 -2.50 11.53
N GLU A 9 6.58 -2.86 11.96
CA GLU A 9 7.13 -4.25 11.93
C GLU A 9 6.26 -5.31 12.65
N HIS A 10 5.27 -4.90 13.46
CA HIS A 10 4.41 -5.78 14.28
C HIS A 10 2.94 -5.90 13.84
N ASN A 11 2.51 -5.31 12.72
CA ASN A 11 1.12 -5.46 12.28
C ASN A 11 0.92 -6.75 11.48
N THR A 12 0.13 -7.68 12.01
CA THR A 12 -0.30 -8.90 11.32
C THR A 12 -0.96 -8.53 9.98
N PRO A 13 -0.52 -9.09 8.83
CA PRO A 13 -1.05 -8.76 7.50
C PRO A 13 -2.59 -8.83 7.40
N VAL A 14 -3.20 -9.68 8.22
CA VAL A 14 -4.64 -9.88 8.36
C VAL A 14 -5.40 -8.61 8.77
N ILE A 15 -4.80 -7.72 9.55
CA ILE A 15 -5.52 -6.54 10.09
C ILE A 15 -5.56 -5.39 9.09
N ILE A 16 -4.50 -5.17 8.30
CA ILE A 16 -4.39 -4.00 7.41
C ILE A 16 -4.08 -4.39 5.96
N LYS A 17 -3.13 -5.29 5.70
CA LYS A 17 -2.67 -5.62 4.34
C LYS A 17 -3.81 -6.20 3.50
N TYR A 18 -4.38 -7.31 3.99
CA TYR A 18 -5.38 -8.05 3.24
C TYR A 18 -6.72 -7.33 3.14
N PRO A 19 -7.21 -6.63 4.19
CA PRO A 19 -8.40 -5.80 4.04
C PRO A 19 -8.24 -4.71 2.98
N PHE A 20 -7.09 -4.02 2.95
CA PHE A 20 -6.85 -2.97 1.96
C PHE A 20 -6.81 -3.53 0.54
N TRP A 21 -6.15 -4.67 0.35
CA TRP A 21 -6.16 -5.36 -0.94
C TRP A 21 -7.57 -5.76 -1.36
N ARG A 22 -8.37 -6.32 -0.45
CA ARG A 22 -9.75 -6.72 -0.72
C ARG A 22 -10.61 -5.51 -1.07
N MET A 23 -10.46 -4.40 -0.35
CA MET A 23 -11.19 -3.16 -0.62
C MET A 23 -10.82 -2.56 -1.97
N THR A 24 -9.53 -2.55 -2.35
CA THR A 24 -9.09 -2.08 -3.68
C THR A 24 -9.59 -2.99 -4.80
N TYR A 25 -9.59 -4.31 -4.55
CA TYR A 25 -10.14 -5.27 -5.51
C TYR A 25 -11.64 -5.05 -5.72
N GLN A 26 -12.40 -4.88 -4.63
CA GLN A 26 -13.86 -4.71 -4.66
C GLN A 26 -14.32 -3.35 -5.21
N ASN A 27 -13.50 -2.31 -5.09
CA ASN A 27 -13.82 -0.97 -5.60
C ASN A 27 -12.91 -0.61 -6.78
N PRO A 28 -13.38 -0.70 -8.04
CA PRO A 28 -12.62 -0.32 -9.22
C PRO A 28 -12.07 1.12 -9.19
N GLY A 29 -12.75 2.04 -8.49
CA GLY A 29 -12.32 3.44 -8.31
C GLY A 29 -11.37 3.67 -7.13
N ALA A 30 -10.88 2.60 -6.50
CA ALA A 30 -9.87 2.68 -5.46
C ALA A 30 -8.46 2.43 -6.00
N VAL A 31 -7.50 3.14 -5.40
CA VAL A 31 -6.06 2.99 -5.63
C VAL A 31 -5.41 2.55 -4.32
N TYR A 32 -4.58 1.50 -4.40
CA TYR A 32 -3.77 1.04 -3.28
C TYR A 32 -2.41 1.74 -3.28
N ALA A 33 -2.02 2.36 -2.17
CA ALA A 33 -0.69 2.95 -2.02
C ALA A 33 0.05 2.26 -0.86
N CYS A 34 1.21 1.68 -1.15
CA CYS A 34 2.09 1.03 -0.19
C CYS A 34 3.47 1.69 -0.23
N VAL A 35 3.88 2.27 0.90
CA VAL A 35 5.26 2.74 1.09
C VAL A 35 5.88 1.87 2.17
N ASN A 36 6.87 1.07 1.79
CA ASN A 36 7.55 0.18 2.72
C ASN A 36 8.92 -0.25 2.22
N TYR A 37 9.94 -0.19 3.07
CA TYR A 37 11.28 -0.66 2.74
C TYR A 37 11.32 -2.20 2.76
N GLY A 38 11.72 -2.82 1.65
CA GLY A 38 11.87 -4.27 1.49
C GLY A 38 10.60 -5.07 1.19
N GLU A 39 9.38 -4.52 1.39
CA GLU A 39 8.13 -5.24 1.12
C GLU A 39 7.02 -4.37 0.50
N ALA A 40 7.37 -3.52 -0.45
CA ALA A 40 6.41 -2.75 -1.25
C ALA A 40 5.91 -3.59 -2.43
N TYR A 41 4.78 -4.29 -2.25
CA TYR A 41 4.15 -5.07 -3.31
C TYR A 41 2.64 -5.18 -3.14
N ALA A 42 1.97 -5.49 -4.25
CA ALA A 42 0.54 -5.72 -4.35
C ALA A 42 0.26 -6.99 -5.18
N PRO A 43 -0.89 -7.65 -4.98
CA PRO A 43 -1.28 -8.80 -5.79
C PRO A 43 -1.63 -8.34 -7.21
N ARG A 44 -1.48 -9.26 -8.18
CA ARG A 44 -1.58 -8.98 -9.62
C ARG A 44 -2.91 -8.34 -10.00
N GLU A 45 -3.98 -8.76 -9.35
CA GLU A 45 -5.37 -8.35 -9.59
C GLU A 45 -5.62 -6.86 -9.33
N ILE A 46 -4.79 -6.21 -8.51
CA ILE A 46 -4.86 -4.76 -8.26
C ILE A 46 -3.59 -4.03 -8.72
N GLY A 47 -2.69 -4.71 -9.41
CA GLY A 47 -1.36 -4.19 -9.78
C GLY A 47 -1.44 -2.89 -10.57
N GLU A 48 -2.33 -2.81 -11.56
CA GLU A 48 -2.56 -1.61 -12.38
C GLU A 48 -3.09 -0.41 -11.57
N ARG A 49 -3.64 -0.66 -10.38
CA ARG A 49 -4.21 0.34 -9.47
C ARG A 49 -3.43 0.40 -8.15
N SER A 50 -2.16 0.02 -8.19
CA SER A 50 -1.28 -0.01 -7.03
C SER A 50 -0.04 0.83 -7.24
N ILE A 51 0.24 1.70 -6.27
CA ILE A 51 1.47 2.48 -6.16
C ILE A 51 2.30 1.84 -5.04
N CYS A 52 3.39 1.18 -5.39
CA CYS A 52 4.28 0.52 -4.44
C CYS A 52 5.65 1.21 -4.45
N ILE A 53 5.97 1.90 -3.36
CA ILE A 53 7.23 2.62 -3.19
C ILE A 53 8.09 1.85 -2.19
N ASN A 54 9.22 1.34 -2.67
CA ASN A 54 10.21 0.68 -1.84
C ASN A 54 11.20 1.71 -1.29
N GLY A 55 10.92 2.24 -0.10
CA GLY A 55 11.72 3.31 0.48
C GLY A 55 11.38 3.57 1.94
N ASP A 56 12.25 4.33 2.61
CA ASP A 56 11.95 4.88 3.93
C ASP A 56 10.78 5.88 3.82
N ILE A 57 9.81 5.76 4.72
CA ILE A 57 8.62 6.62 4.68
C ILE A 57 8.95 8.09 4.97
N GLY A 58 9.93 8.36 5.84
CA GLY A 58 10.36 9.71 6.16
C GLY A 58 10.95 10.41 4.95
N GLU A 59 11.79 9.72 4.17
CA GLU A 59 12.37 10.26 2.93
C GLU A 59 11.31 10.45 1.84
N VAL A 60 10.45 9.44 1.61
CA VAL A 60 9.38 9.54 0.60
C VAL A 60 8.43 10.71 0.89
N LEU A 61 8.10 10.94 2.16
CA LEU A 61 7.24 12.07 2.54
C LEU A 61 7.92 13.44 2.35
N LYS A 62 9.25 13.52 2.41
CA LYS A 62 9.98 14.78 2.11
C LYS A 62 9.92 15.14 0.63
N GLU A 63 9.90 14.15 -0.25
CA GLU A 63 9.84 14.33 -1.71
C GLU A 63 8.44 14.74 -2.20
N LEU A 64 7.40 14.53 -1.39
CA LEU A 64 6.00 14.86 -1.72
C LEU A 64 5.60 16.31 -1.36
N LYS A 65 6.56 17.16 -1.01
CA LYS A 65 6.33 18.57 -0.66
C LYS A 65 5.99 19.46 -1.84
#